data_AF-A0A5C4PGX5-F1
#
_entry.id   AF-A0A5C4PGX5-F1
#
_cell.length_a   1.000
_cell.length_b   1.000
_cell.length_c   1.000
_cell.angle_alpha   90.00
_cell.angle_beta   90.00
_cell.angle_gamma   90.00
#
_symmetry.space_group_name_H-M   'P 1'
#
loop_
_entity.id
_entity.type
_entity.pdbx_description
1 polymer ?
#
loop_
_entity_poly.entity_id
_entity_poly.type
_entity_poly.pdbx_seq_one_letter_code
_entity_poly.pdbx_strand_id
1 'polypeptide(L)'
;MLAHWSLAAIHLLAFALGLWAVLTRGTALRRLAGGADAVRNVLMADTVWGLSALVLLVTGGMRAFGGYEKGTDYYLHQPLFHLKMTLLLLILLLELVPMITLIKWRVALGKGTTVDASKAGRLVRISHIEALLMVLMVVAATGMARGVSMS
;
A
#
# COMPACT_ATOMS: atom_id res chain seq x y z
N MET A 1 -5.43 -18.73 19.96
CA MET A 1 -5.64 -17.30 20.31
C MET A 1 -4.41 -16.43 20.01
N LEU A 2 -3.20 -16.78 20.48
CA LEU A 2 -1.97 -15.99 20.23
C LEU A 2 -1.67 -15.76 18.74
N ALA A 3 -1.76 -16.81 17.90
CA ALA A 3 -1.49 -16.67 16.45
C ALA A 3 -2.43 -15.69 15.74
N HIS A 4 -3.73 -15.69 16.08
CA HIS A 4 -4.71 -14.78 15.50
C HIS A 4 -4.43 -13.32 15.91
N TRP A 5 -4.10 -13.11 17.18
CA TRP A 5 -3.74 -11.79 17.70
C TRP A 5 -2.46 -11.26 17.04
N SER A 6 -1.39 -12.06 16.98
CA SER A 6 -0.13 -11.66 16.36
C SER A 6 -0.30 -11.32 14.89
N LEU A 7 -1.06 -12.14 14.15
CA LEU A 7 -1.34 -11.90 12.73
C LEU A 7 -2.09 -10.58 12.52
N ALA A 8 -3.09 -10.29 13.37
CA ALA A 8 -3.82 -9.03 13.32
C ALA A 8 -2.92 -7.83 13.66
N ALA A 9 -2.10 -7.93 14.71
CA ALA A 9 -1.16 -6.88 15.12
C ALA A 9 -0.14 -6.57 14.01
N ILE A 10 0.48 -7.59 13.42
CA ILE A 10 1.42 -7.44 12.31
C ILE A 10 0.72 -6.78 11.11
N HIS A 11 -0.48 -7.22 10.75
CA HIS A 11 -1.23 -6.64 9.64
C HIS A 11 -1.54 -5.15 9.86
N LEU A 12 -1.97 -4.77 11.06
CA LEU A 12 -2.30 -3.38 11.38
C LEU A 12 -1.06 -2.49 11.46
N LEU A 13 0.06 -3.00 11.99
CA LEU A 13 1.34 -2.28 11.98
C LEU A 13 1.85 -2.09 10.56
N ALA A 14 1.78 -3.13 9.72
CA ALA A 14 2.12 -3.03 8.30
C ALA A 14 1.22 -2.03 7.56
N PHE A 15 -0.06 -1.95 7.91
CA PHE A 15 -0.97 -0.95 7.36
C PHE A 15 -0.52 0.47 7.72
N ALA A 16 -0.25 0.72 9.00
CA ALA A 16 0.19 2.03 9.48
C ALA A 16 1.53 2.44 8.85
N LEU A 17 2.49 1.53 8.78
CA LEU A 17 3.78 1.75 8.13
C LEU A 17 3.64 1.98 6.63
N GLY A 18 2.78 1.22 5.94
CA GLY A 18 2.50 1.40 4.52
C GLY A 18 1.90 2.77 4.22
N LEU A 19 0.91 3.20 5.01
CA LEU A 19 0.27 4.52 4.85
C LEU A 19 1.29 5.65 5.09
N TRP A 20 2.09 5.55 6.15
CA TRP A 20 3.16 6.50 6.40
C TRP A 20 4.19 6.53 5.26
N ALA A 21 4.60 5.36 4.76
CA ALA A 21 5.62 5.23 3.73
C ALA A 21 5.15 5.84 2.40
N VAL A 22 3.92 5.60 1.96
CA VAL A 22 3.40 6.12 0.69
C VAL A 22 3.20 7.65 0.76
N LEU A 23 2.77 8.19 1.91
CA LEU A 23 2.69 9.65 2.13
C LEU A 23 4.09 10.28 2.15
N THR A 24 5.06 9.61 2.80
CA THR A 24 6.46 10.05 2.84
C THR A 24 7.09 10.02 1.43
N ARG A 25 6.80 8.98 0.65
CA ARG A 25 7.20 8.86 -0.77
C ARG A 25 6.65 10.02 -1.59
N GLY A 26 5.36 10.31 -1.45
CA GLY A 26 4.72 11.44 -2.13
C GLY A 26 5.32 12.80 -1.73
N THR A 27 5.68 12.98 -0.46
CA THR A 27 6.32 14.20 0.06
C THR A 27 7.74 14.35 -0.47
N ALA A 28 8.55 13.29 -0.42
CA ALA A 28 9.91 13.28 -0.95
C ALA A 28 9.92 13.52 -2.47
N LEU A 29 8.98 12.92 -3.22
CA LEU A 29 8.83 13.17 -4.66
C LEU A 29 8.49 14.63 -4.96
N ARG A 30 7.64 15.25 -4.14
CA ARG A 30 7.27 16.68 -4.28
C ARG A 30 8.48 17.58 -4.04
N ARG A 31 9.28 17.30 -3.01
CA ARG A 31 10.49 18.06 -2.71
C ARG A 31 11.58 17.84 -3.76
N LEU A 32 11.75 16.61 -4.25
CA LEU A 32 12.65 16.27 -5.36
C LEU A 32 12.28 17.03 -6.64
N ALA A 33 10.98 17.13 -6.97
CA ALA A 33 10.52 17.90 -8.12
C ALA A 33 10.85 19.41 -8.00
N GLY A 34 10.96 19.93 -6.78
CA GLY A 34 11.41 21.30 -6.48
C GLY A 34 12.91 21.45 -6.29
N GLY A 35 13.72 20.40 -6.53
CA GLY A 35 15.18 20.42 -6.35
C GLY A 35 15.66 20.41 -4.90
N ALA A 36 14.77 20.16 -3.93
CA ALA A 36 15.04 20.32 -2.50
C ALA A 36 15.34 19.00 -1.77
N ASP A 37 15.39 17.86 -2.48
CA ASP A 37 15.53 16.54 -1.87
C ASP A 37 16.35 15.57 -2.72
N ALA A 38 16.90 14.55 -2.08
CA ALA A 38 17.65 13.51 -2.74
C ALA A 38 16.74 12.39 -3.25
N VAL A 39 17.02 11.87 -4.44
CA VAL A 39 16.35 10.68 -4.99
C VAL A 39 16.39 9.51 -4.00
N ARG A 40 17.45 9.40 -3.19
CA ARG A 40 17.60 8.37 -2.15
C ARG A 40 16.43 8.34 -1.16
N ASN A 41 15.88 9.48 -0.78
CA ASN A 41 14.79 9.56 0.21
C ASN A 41 13.49 9.00 -0.35
N VAL A 42 13.19 9.29 -1.62
CA VAL A 42 12.08 8.66 -2.36
C VAL A 42 12.24 7.14 -2.37
N LEU A 43 13.45 6.67 -2.68
CA LEU A 43 13.77 5.25 -2.77
C LEU A 43 13.71 4.53 -1.41
N MET A 44 14.06 5.19 -0.31
CA MET A 44 13.92 4.61 1.03
C MET A 44 12.44 4.46 1.40
N ALA A 45 11.64 5.52 1.22
CA ALA A 45 10.21 5.47 1.48
C ALA A 45 9.50 4.41 0.63
N ASP A 46 9.89 4.29 -0.64
CA ASP A 46 9.40 3.27 -1.56
C ASP A 46 9.74 1.83 -1.13
N THR A 47 10.93 1.61 -0.56
CA THR A 47 11.29 0.29 0.00
C THR A 47 10.40 -0.06 1.18
N VAL A 48 10.14 0.88 2.10
CA VAL A 48 9.25 0.64 3.25
C VAL A 48 7.82 0.37 2.79
N TRP A 49 7.35 1.10 1.78
CA TRP A 49 6.07 0.87 1.14
C TRP A 49 5.95 -0.54 0.56
N GLY A 50 6.91 -0.96 -0.27
CA GLY A 50 6.92 -2.28 -0.90
C GLY A 50 6.96 -3.44 0.11
N LEU A 51 7.77 -3.32 1.16
CA LEU A 51 7.80 -4.30 2.25
C LEU A 51 6.47 -4.35 3.01
N SER A 52 5.88 -3.19 3.31
CA SER A 52 4.58 -3.11 3.98
C SER A 52 3.48 -3.74 3.13
N ALA A 53 3.47 -3.45 1.82
CA ALA A 53 2.52 -4.05 0.87
C ALA A 53 2.64 -5.58 0.83
N LEU A 54 3.87 -6.12 0.80
CA LEU A 54 4.10 -7.57 0.86
C LEU A 54 3.53 -8.18 2.15
N VAL A 55 3.83 -7.57 3.30
CA VAL A 55 3.30 -8.04 4.59
C VAL A 55 1.77 -7.98 4.61
N LEU A 56 1.16 -6.91 4.10
CA LEU A 56 -0.29 -6.75 4.01
C LEU A 56 -0.95 -7.81 3.12
N LEU A 57 -0.36 -8.13 1.97
CA LEU A 57 -0.86 -9.17 1.06
C LEU A 57 -0.82 -10.55 1.71
N VAL A 58 0.33 -10.91 2.30
CA VAL A 58 0.51 -12.21 2.96
C VAL A 58 -0.43 -12.35 4.15
N THR A 59 -0.39 -11.39 5.08
CA THR A 59 -1.21 -11.46 6.30
C THR A 59 -2.70 -11.30 6.00
N GLY A 60 -3.08 -10.47 5.02
CA GLY A 60 -4.46 -10.33 4.57
C GLY A 60 -5.01 -11.59 3.92
N GLY A 61 -4.21 -12.27 3.08
CA GLY A 61 -4.56 -13.56 2.48
C GLY A 61 -4.74 -14.65 3.52
N MET A 62 -3.82 -14.74 4.50
CA MET A 62 -3.96 -15.68 5.63
C MET A 62 -5.23 -15.43 6.44
N ARG A 63 -5.60 -14.17 6.66
CA ARG A 63 -6.82 -13.78 7.38
C ARG A 63 -8.10 -14.14 6.62
N ALA A 64 -8.15 -13.87 5.32
CA ALA A 64 -9.32 -14.12 4.49
C ALA A 64 -9.53 -15.61 4.12
N PHE A 65 -8.44 -16.36 3.90
CA PHE A 65 -8.48 -17.70 3.32
C PHE A 65 -7.83 -18.80 4.18
N GLY A 66 -7.01 -18.44 5.17
CA GLY A 66 -6.29 -19.40 6.01
C GLY A 66 -7.10 -19.96 7.19
N GLY A 67 -8.42 -19.74 7.23
CA GLY A 67 -9.27 -20.21 8.33
C GLY A 67 -9.09 -19.46 9.67
N TYR A 68 -8.38 -18.32 9.66
CA TYR A 68 -8.09 -17.55 10.87
C TYR A 68 -9.21 -16.58 11.30
N GLU A 69 -10.22 -16.36 10.46
CA GLU A 69 -11.35 -15.44 10.73
C GLU A 69 -12.71 -16.12 10.48
N LYS A 70 -13.76 -15.36 10.09
CA LYS A 70 -15.16 -15.81 9.97
C LYS A 70 -15.43 -16.87 8.88
N GLY A 71 -14.40 -17.49 8.30
CA GLY A 71 -14.49 -18.43 7.20
C GLY A 71 -14.59 -17.74 5.84
N THR A 72 -14.09 -18.40 4.78
CA THR A 72 -14.06 -17.85 3.42
C THR A 72 -15.46 -17.57 2.87
N ASP A 73 -16.44 -18.40 3.21
CA ASP A 73 -17.83 -18.26 2.74
C ASP A 73 -18.49 -16.94 3.19
N TYR A 74 -18.24 -16.51 4.43
CA TYR A 74 -18.69 -15.21 4.94
C TYR A 74 -18.12 -14.04 4.10
N TYR A 75 -16.85 -14.11 3.73
CA TYR A 75 -16.21 -13.05 2.95
C TYR A 75 -16.74 -12.96 1.53
N LEU A 76 -17.01 -14.10 0.89
CA LEU A 76 -17.54 -14.14 -0.47
C LEU A 76 -18.93 -13.52 -0.60
N HIS A 77 -19.74 -13.55 0.46
CA HIS A 77 -21.09 -12.98 0.46
C HIS A 77 -21.17 -11.56 1.04
N GLN A 78 -20.05 -10.97 1.48
CA GLN A 78 -20.02 -9.66 2.11
C GLN A 78 -19.66 -8.55 1.09
N PRO A 79 -20.59 -7.65 0.70
CA PRO A 79 -20.31 -6.61 -0.30
C PRO A 79 -19.10 -5.73 0.01
N LEU A 80 -18.90 -5.37 1.27
CA LEU A 80 -17.76 -4.55 1.68
C LEU A 80 -16.41 -5.28 1.56
N PHE A 81 -16.42 -6.62 1.56
CA PHE A 81 -15.21 -7.40 1.25
C PHE A 81 -14.82 -7.20 -0.22
N HIS A 82 -15.77 -7.31 -1.15
CA HIS A 82 -15.53 -7.07 -2.57
C HIS A 82 -15.07 -5.65 -2.86
N LEU A 83 -15.62 -4.65 -2.15
CA LEU A 83 -15.14 -3.28 -2.23
C LEU A 83 -13.67 -3.18 -1.77
N LYS A 84 -13.34 -3.75 -0.60
CA LYS A 84 -11.95 -3.78 -0.09
C LYS A 84 -11.00 -4.46 -1.08
N MET A 85 -11.41 -5.58 -1.68
CA MET A 85 -10.60 -6.30 -2.67
C MET A 85 -10.43 -5.51 -3.99
N THR A 86 -11.47 -4.78 -4.41
CA THR A 86 -11.40 -3.88 -5.56
C THR A 86 -10.43 -2.73 -5.31
N LEU A 87 -10.51 -2.09 -4.13
CA LEU A 87 -9.58 -1.04 -3.73
C LEU A 87 -8.14 -1.55 -3.67
N LEU A 88 -7.92 -2.74 -3.13
CA LEU A 88 -6.60 -3.39 -3.14
C LEU A 88 -6.08 -3.59 -4.57
N LEU A 89 -6.91 -4.10 -5.47
CA LEU A 89 -6.52 -4.28 -6.87
C LEU A 89 -6.16 -2.94 -7.54
N LEU A 90 -6.94 -1.88 -7.29
CA LEU A 90 -6.65 -0.54 -7.82
C LEU A 90 -5.30 -0.01 -7.30
N ILE A 91 -4.98 -0.20 -6.02
CA ILE A 91 -3.67 0.15 -5.46
C ILE A 91 -2.56 -0.61 -6.20
N LEU A 92 -2.69 -1.92 -6.36
CA LEU A 92 -1.66 -2.74 -7.03
C LEU A 92 -1.45 -2.32 -8.49
N LEU A 93 -2.54 -2.00 -9.22
CA LEU A 93 -2.47 -1.52 -10.60
C LEU A 93 -1.81 -0.14 -10.71
N LEU A 94 -2.14 0.78 -9.79
CA LEU A 94 -1.53 2.10 -9.73
C LEU A 94 -0.03 1.99 -9.41
N GLU A 95 0.34 1.10 -8.49
CA GLU A 95 1.71 0.89 -8.01
C GLU A 95 2.67 0.39 -9.10
N LEU A 96 2.16 -0.24 -10.17
CA LEU A 96 3.00 -0.67 -11.29
C LEU A 96 3.82 0.50 -11.88
N VAL A 97 3.24 1.69 -11.95
CA VAL A 97 3.89 2.88 -12.51
C VAL A 97 5.07 3.38 -11.64
N PRO A 98 4.89 3.70 -10.34
CA PRO A 98 6.00 4.07 -9.46
C PRO A 98 7.00 2.93 -9.32
N MET A 99 6.58 1.68 -9.13
CA MET A 99 7.49 0.54 -8.98
C MET A 99 8.46 0.44 -10.16
N ILE A 100 7.96 0.40 -11.40
CA ILE A 100 8.83 0.29 -12.60
C ILE A 100 9.73 1.52 -12.72
N THR A 101 9.21 2.71 -12.44
CA THR A 101 9.97 3.96 -12.56
C THR A 101 11.10 4.04 -11.53
N LEU A 102 10.82 3.70 -10.27
CA LEU A 102 11.75 3.79 -9.17
C LEU A 102 12.80 2.66 -9.21
N ILE A 103 12.46 1.48 -9.75
CA ILE A 103 13.44 0.44 -10.08
C ILE A 103 14.46 0.97 -11.10
N LYS A 104 13.99 1.63 -12.18
CA LYS A 104 14.89 2.26 -13.16
C LYS A 104 15.78 3.32 -12.52
N TRP A 105 15.25 4.11 -11.58
CA TRP A 105 16.03 5.09 -10.82
C TRP A 105 17.09 4.43 -9.93
N ARG A 106 16.77 3.31 -9.26
CA ARG A 106 17.75 2.52 -8.48
C ARG A 106 18.91 2.05 -9.34
N VAL A 107 18.60 1.49 -10.52
CA VAL A 107 19.60 1.00 -11.47
C VAL A 107 20.46 2.14 -12.01
N ALA A 108 19.87 3.28 -12.37
CA ALA A 108 20.61 4.46 -12.84
C ALA A 108 21.59 4.99 -11.77
N LEU A 109 21.12 5.16 -10.53
CA LEU A 109 21.99 5.58 -9.42
C LEU A 109 23.12 4.59 -9.16
N GLY A 110 22.87 3.28 -9.27
CA GLY A 110 23.90 2.25 -9.13
C GLY A 110 24.98 2.31 -10.22
N LYS A 111 24.65 2.87 -11.39
CA LYS A 111 25.59 3.11 -12.50
C LYS A 111 26.24 4.49 -12.46
N GLY A 112 25.95 5.31 -11.45
CA GLY A 112 26.43 6.69 -11.36
C GLY A 112 25.80 7.64 -12.39
N THR A 113 24.68 7.25 -13.01
CA THR A 113 23.98 8.10 -13.98
C THR A 113 22.94 8.99 -13.30
N THR A 114 22.71 10.17 -13.88
CA THR A 114 21.71 11.12 -13.38
C THR A 114 20.30 10.58 -13.61
N VAL A 115 19.43 10.79 -12.63
CA VAL A 115 18.01 10.41 -12.70
C VAL A 115 17.20 11.57 -13.28
N ASP A 116 16.42 11.30 -14.31
CA ASP A 116 15.42 12.26 -14.81
C ASP A 116 14.19 12.28 -13.88
N ALA A 117 14.03 13.38 -13.15
CA ALA A 117 12.93 13.62 -12.22
C ALA A 117 11.67 14.22 -12.89
N SER A 118 11.62 14.36 -14.22
CA SER A 118 10.46 14.88 -14.97
C SER A 118 9.13 14.20 -14.62
N LYS A 119 9.20 12.90 -14.27
CA LYS A 119 8.03 12.08 -13.91
C LYS A 119 7.56 12.27 -12.46
N ALA A 120 8.31 12.99 -11.62
CA ALA A 120 8.05 13.11 -10.19
C ALA A 120 6.63 13.61 -9.89
N GLY A 121 6.12 14.62 -10.61
CA GLY A 121 4.76 15.15 -10.40
C GLY A 121 3.65 14.11 -10.62
N ARG A 122 3.82 13.17 -11.56
CA ARG A 122 2.88 12.04 -11.73
C ARG A 122 2.96 11.08 -10.55
N LEU A 123 4.17 10.75 -10.10
CA LEU A 123 4.40 9.83 -8.98
C LEU A 123 3.89 10.41 -7.64
N VAL A 124 3.96 11.74 -7.46
CA VAL A 124 3.33 12.44 -6.32
C VAL A 124 1.83 12.15 -6.30
N ARG A 125 1.12 12.38 -7.41
CA ARG A 125 -0.33 12.15 -7.48
C ARG A 125 -0.70 10.71 -7.22
N ILE A 126 0.03 9.76 -7.82
CA ILE A 126 -0.19 8.33 -7.59
C ILE A 126 -0.04 7.99 -6.10
N SER A 127 1.01 8.46 -5.44
CA SER A 127 1.24 8.21 -4.01
C SER A 127 0.11 8.74 -3.12
N HIS A 128 -0.48 9.89 -3.44
CA HIS A 128 -1.62 10.42 -2.68
C HIS A 128 -2.91 9.65 -2.96
N ILE A 129 -3.13 9.20 -4.20
CA ILE A 129 -4.29 8.36 -4.54
C ILE A 129 -4.19 7.01 -3.83
N GLU A 130 -3.02 6.36 -3.81
CA GLU A 130 -2.82 5.12 -3.06
C GLU A 130 -3.08 5.29 -1.57
N ALA A 131 -2.59 6.39 -0.96
CA ALA A 131 -2.89 6.70 0.43
C ALA A 131 -4.40 6.84 0.69
N LEU A 132 -5.12 7.53 -0.21
CA LEU A 132 -6.58 7.64 -0.12
C LEU A 132 -7.27 6.27 -0.24
N LEU A 133 -6.86 5.45 -1.20
CA LEU A 133 -7.40 4.10 -1.38
C LEU A 133 -7.16 3.21 -0.15
N MET A 134 -5.99 3.31 0.49
CA MET A 134 -5.73 2.62 1.75
C MET A 134 -6.69 3.06 2.86
N VAL A 135 -6.95 4.35 3.00
CA VAL A 135 -7.92 4.86 4.00
C VAL A 135 -9.32 4.34 3.71
N LEU A 136 -9.75 4.34 2.44
CA LEU A 136 -11.04 3.77 2.04
C LEU A 136 -11.13 2.26 2.32
N MET A 137 -10.03 1.51 2.17
CA MET A 137 -9.98 0.10 2.56
C MET A 137 -10.22 -0.10 4.07
N VAL A 138 -9.73 0.80 4.92
CA VAL A 138 -10.01 0.76 6.37
C VAL A 138 -11.47 1.02 6.64
N VAL A 139 -12.08 2.01 5.97
CA VAL A 139 -13.52 2.29 6.11
C VAL A 139 -14.36 1.09 5.71
N ALA A 140 -14.03 0.43 4.59
CA ALA A 140 -14.69 -0.81 4.19
C ALA A 140 -14.52 -1.91 5.26
N ALA A 141 -13.30 -2.09 5.78
CA ALA A 141 -13.00 -3.09 6.80
C ALA A 141 -13.74 -2.84 8.13
N THR A 142 -13.89 -1.59 8.57
CA THR A 142 -14.64 -1.27 9.79
C THR A 142 -16.14 -1.50 9.61
N GLY A 143 -16.70 -1.18 8.44
CA GLY A 143 -18.09 -1.52 8.09
C GLY A 143 -18.35 -3.03 8.14
N MET A 144 -17.43 -3.84 7.60
CA MET A 144 -17.51 -5.31 7.68
C MET A 144 -17.50 -5.82 9.12
N ALA A 145 -16.68 -5.22 10.00
CA ALA A 145 -16.59 -5.60 11.41
C ALA A 145 -17.90 -5.31 12.17
N ARG A 146 -18.70 -4.36 11.69
CA ARG A 146 -19.99 -3.97 12.25
C ARG A 146 -21.20 -4.63 11.54
N GLY A 147 -20.98 -5.45 10.52
CA GLY A 147 -22.06 -6.11 9.77
C GLY A 147 -22.84 -5.19 8.84
N VAL A 148 -22.30 -4.01 8.48
CA VAL A 148 -22.93 -3.10 7.52
C VAL A 148 -23.08 -3.82 6.17
N SER A 149 -24.20 -3.62 5.49
CA SER A 149 -24.53 -4.21 4.17
C SER A 149 -24.73 -5.74 4.11
N MET A 150 -24.95 -6.41 5.25
CA MET A 150 -25.54 -7.75 5.26
C MET A 150 -27.07 -7.60 5.31
N SER A 151 -27.73 -7.70 4.16
CA SER A 151 -29.20 -7.81 4.04
C SER A 151 -29.63 -9.26 4.10
#